data_AF-A0A946U667-F1
#
_entry.id   AF-A0A946U667-F1
#
_cell.length_a   1.000
_cell.length_b   1.000
_cell.length_c   1.000
_cell.angle_alpha   90.00
_cell.angle_beta   90.00
_cell.angle_gamma   90.00
#
_symmetry.space_group_name_H-M   'P 1'
#
loop_
_entity.id
_entity.type
_entity.pdbx_description
1 polymer ?
#
loop_
_entity_poly.entity_id
_entity_poly.type
_entity_poly.pdbx_seq_one_letter_code
_entity_poly.pdbx_strand_id
1 'polypeptide(L)' 'SKLLEQQAFVHSTAQIGNTLRVMVDRDLEGPEAVTSDAIRRAGLVSERCEKDQPNLEDVFVAATQARKAQRDEAT' A
#
# COMPACT_ATOMS: atom_id res chain seq x y z
N SER A 1 5.26 -10.68 1.04
CA SER A 1 6.24 -9.76 1.66
C SER A 1 5.44 -8.70 2.38
N LYS A 2 5.51 -8.62 3.72
CA LYS A 2 4.66 -7.73 4.56
C LYS A 2 5.32 -6.38 4.87
N LEU A 3 6.40 -6.01 4.18
CA LEU A 3 7.22 -4.85 4.54
C LEU A 3 6.41 -3.56 4.64
N LEU A 4 5.66 -3.23 3.59
CA LEU A 4 4.88 -2.00 3.52
C LEU A 4 3.66 -2.06 4.45
N GLU A 5 3.04 -3.24 4.60
CA GLU A 5 1.93 -3.45 5.53
C GLU A 5 2.32 -3.26 7.01
N GLN A 6 3.62 -3.29 7.33
CA GLN A 6 4.13 -3.00 8.68
C GLN A 6 4.31 -1.51 8.94
N GLN A 7 4.22 -0.65 7.92
CA GLN A 7 4.32 0.78 8.09
C GLN A 7 2.99 1.33 8.61
N ALA A 8 3.02 2.09 9.70
CA ALA A 8 1.80 2.61 10.34
C ALA A 8 0.94 3.47 9.41
N PHE A 9 1.56 4.14 8.43
CA PHE A 9 0.88 5.01 7.47
C PHE A 9 0.29 4.27 6.27
N VAL A 10 0.46 2.95 6.16
CA VAL A 10 -0.04 2.14 5.05
C VAL A 10 -1.31 1.42 5.47
N HIS A 11 -2.39 1.67 4.73
CA HIS A 11 -3.67 1.00 4.95
C HIS A 11 -3.77 -0.32 4.18
N SER A 12 -3.25 -0.37 2.97
CA SER A 12 -3.28 -1.57 2.14
C SER A 12 -2.26 -1.50 1.02
N THR A 13 -1.82 -2.66 0.54
CA THR A 13 -1.03 -2.77 -0.69
C THR A 13 -1.72 -3.68 -1.69
N ALA A 14 -1.52 -3.41 -2.98
CA ALA A 14 -2.08 -4.21 -4.06
C ALA A 14 -1.08 -4.26 -5.21
N GLN A 15 -0.82 -5.45 -5.75
CA GLN A 15 -0.10 -5.57 -7.01
C GLN A 15 -1.10 -5.60 -8.16
N ILE A 16 -1.01 -4.61 -9.05
CA ILE A 16 -1.83 -4.50 -10.26
C ILE A 16 -0.90 -4.51 -11.46
N GLY A 17 -0.89 -5.62 -12.19
CA GLY A 17 0.08 -5.85 -13.25
C GLY A 17 1.52 -5.76 -12.73
N ASN A 18 2.30 -4.82 -13.26
CA ASN A 18 3.68 -4.55 -12.86
C ASN A 18 3.83 -3.38 -11.87
N THR A 19 2.71 -2.87 -11.36
CA THR A 19 2.70 -1.72 -10.45
C THR A 19 2.25 -2.16 -9.07
N LEU A 20 3.00 -1.74 -8.05
CA LEU A 20 2.57 -1.87 -6.66
C LEU A 20 1.82 -0.59 -6.26
N ARG A 21 0.51 -0.73 -6.03
CA ARG A 21 -0.34 0.33 -5.47
C ARG A 21 -0.25 0.26 -3.95
N VAL A 22 -0.06 1.42 -3.33
CA VAL A 22 0.03 1.55 -1.88
C VAL A 22 -0.97 2.61 -1.46
N MET A 23 -1.96 2.20 -0.66
CA MET A 23 -2.91 3.12 -0.06
C MET A 23 -2.33 3.59 1.27
N VAL A 24 -2.15 4.89 1.41
CA VAL A 24 -1.54 5.54 2.58
C VAL A 24 -2.50 6.54 3.23
N ASP A 25 -2.14 7.04 4.41
CA ASP A 25 -2.86 8.13 5.07
C ASP A 25 -3.05 9.32 4.12
N ARG A 26 -4.28 9.85 4.08
CA ARG A 26 -4.65 10.97 3.20
C ARG A 26 -3.78 12.21 3.40
N ASP A 27 -3.44 12.48 4.66
CA ASP A 27 -2.73 13.69 5.09
C ASP A 27 -1.24 13.44 5.28
N LEU A 28 -0.72 12.30 4.78
CA LEU A 28 0.71 12.00 4.80
C LEU A 28 1.48 13.03 3.96
N GLU A 29 2.45 13.68 4.58
CA GLU A 29 3.34 14.61 3.90
C GLU A 29 4.41 13.83 3.12
N GLY A 30 4.56 14.13 1.82
CA GLY A 30 5.53 13.47 0.95
C GLY A 30 5.37 11.95 0.83
N PRO A 31 4.16 11.43 0.50
CA PRO A 31 3.88 9.98 0.52
C PRO A 31 4.81 9.19 -0.41
N GLU A 32 5.22 9.76 -1.54
CA GLU A 32 6.17 9.17 -2.48
C GLU A 32 7.54 8.92 -1.84
N ALA A 33 8.07 9.93 -1.15
CA ALA A 33 9.39 9.88 -0.53
C ALA A 33 9.40 8.88 0.63
N VAL A 34 8.42 8.98 1.53
CA VAL A 34 8.32 8.09 2.70
C VAL A 34 8.13 6.63 2.28
N THR A 35 7.30 6.38 1.26
CA THR A 35 7.08 5.02 0.72
C THR A 35 8.33 4.49 0.02
N SER A 36 8.96 5.29 -0.85
CA SER A 36 10.21 4.92 -1.52
C SER A 36 11.31 4.58 -0.52
N ASP A 37 11.45 5.37 0.53
CA ASP A 37 12.47 5.14 1.55
C ASP A 37 12.20 3.88 2.36
N ALA A 38 10.94 3.55 2.65
CA ALA A 38 10.58 2.27 3.26
C ALA A 38 11.02 1.08 2.37
N ILE A 39 10.77 1.17 1.06
CA ILE A 39 11.19 0.14 0.09
C ILE A 39 12.72 0.03 0.03
N ARG A 40 13.43 1.16 -0.05
CA ARG A 40 14.90 1.19 -0.11
C ARG A 40 15.55 0.66 1.17
N ARG A 41 14.99 0.97 2.35
CA ARG A 41 15.46 0.42 3.64
C ARG A 41 15.32 -1.10 3.71
N ALA A 42 14.42 -1.69 2.93
CA ALA A 42 14.28 -3.13 2.79
C ALA A 42 15.32 -3.78 1.86
N GLY A 43 16.22 -2.99 1.26
CA GLY A 43 17.15 -3.46 0.23
C GLY A 43 16.49 -3.68 -1.14
N LEU A 44 15.28 -3.15 -1.35
CA LEU A 44 14.59 -3.23 -2.64
C LEU A 44 14.80 -1.95 -3.45
N VAL A 45 14.79 -2.10 -4.78
CA VAL A 45 14.90 -0.97 -5.71
C VAL A 45 13.50 -0.42 -5.99
N SER A 46 13.35 0.89 -5.85
CA SER A 46 12.19 1.64 -6.34
C SER A 46 12.68 2.66 -7.36
N GLU A 47 12.42 2.39 -8.64
CA GLU A 47 12.79 3.29 -9.75
C GLU A 47 11.89 4.52 -9.79
N ARG A 48 10.59 4.33 -9.57
CA ARG A 48 9.58 5.37 -9.62
C ARG A 48 8.52 5.12 -8.55
N CYS A 49 8.22 6.16 -7.78
CA CYS A 49 7.12 6.20 -6.84
C CYS A 49 6.44 7.56 -7.01
N GLU A 50 5.15 7.55 -7.29
CA GLU A 50 4.37 8.73 -7.57
C GLU A 50 3.00 8.64 -6.89
N LYS A 51 2.48 9.79 -6.44
CA LYS A 51 1.08 9.87 -6.05
C LYS A 51 0.21 9.76 -7.28
N ASP A 52 -0.82 8.93 -7.18
CA ASP A 52 -1.80 8.74 -8.22
C ASP A 52 -3.22 8.82 -7.64
N GLN A 53 -4.20 9.03 -8.51
CA GLN A 53 -5.60 9.06 -8.14
C GLN A 53 -6.14 7.62 -8.02
N PRO A 54 -6.89 7.30 -6.95
CA PRO A 54 -7.49 5.97 -6.81
C PRO A 54 -8.51 5.69 -7.91
N ASN A 55 -8.57 4.44 -8.36
CA ASN A 55 -9.50 3.93 -9.36
C ASN A 55 -10.38 2.79 -8.81
N LEU A 56 -11.20 2.17 -9.67
CA LEU A 56 -12.11 1.09 -9.27
C LEU A 56 -11.39 -0.15 -8.72
N GLU A 57 -10.20 -0.47 -9.23
CA GLU A 57 -9.41 -1.62 -8.77
C GLU A 57 -8.90 -1.37 -7.35
N ASP A 58 -8.45 -0.15 -7.05
CA ASP A 58 -8.02 0.22 -5.69
C ASP A 58 -9.18 0.11 -4.69
N VAL A 59 -10.38 0.58 -5.07
CA VAL A 59 -11.59 0.46 -4.24
C VAL A 59 -11.95 -1.01 -4.01
N PHE A 60 -11.89 -1.84 -5.05
CA PHE A 60 -12.17 -3.27 -4.94
C PHE A 60 -11.18 -3.95 -3.99
N VAL A 61 -9.89 -3.65 -4.13
CA VAL A 61 -8.86 -4.22 -3.26
C VAL A 61 -9.06 -3.78 -1.80
N ALA A 62 -9.28 -2.49 -1.54
CA ALA A 62 -9.53 -2.00 -0.20
C ALA A 62 -10.76 -2.68 0.44
N ALA A 63 -11.87 -2.77 -0.30
CA ALA A 63 -13.10 -3.38 0.19
C ALA A 63 -12.98 -4.89 0.46
N THR A 64 -12.21 -5.62 -0.36
CA THR A 64 -12.04 -7.07 -0.22
C THR A 64 -11.01 -7.44 0.84
N GLN A 65 -9.94 -6.65 1.01
CA GLN A 65 -8.99 -6.84 2.10
C GLN A 65 -9.64 -6.60 3.47
N ALA A 66 -10.48 -5.57 3.60
CA ALA A 66 -11.21 -5.31 4.84
C ALA A 66 -12.11 -6.50 5.25
N ARG A 67 -12.81 -7.12 4.28
CA ARG A 67 -13.62 -8.32 4.52
C ARG A 67 -12.79 -9.55 4.91
N LYS A 68 -11.59 -9.69 4.35
CA LYS A 68 -10.68 -10.78 4.70
C LYS A 68 -10.18 -10.62 6.13
N ALA A 69 -9.72 -9.42 6.52
CA ALA A 69 -9.27 -9.14 7.88
C ALA A 69 -10.36 -9.45 8.93
N GLN A 70 -11.60 -9.00 8.68
CA GLN A 70 -12.74 -9.28 9.56
C GLN A 70 -13.04 -10.78 9.73
N ARG A 71 -12.83 -11.59 8.67
CA ARG A 71 -13.01 -13.03 8.75
C ARG A 71 -11.87 -13.71 9.52
N ASP A 72 -10.65 -13.26 9.31
CA ASP A 72 -9.46 -13.81 9.97
C ASP A 72 -9.43 -13.47 11.47
N GLU A 73 -10.01 -12.34 11.90
CA GLU A 73 -10.21 -11.98 13.32
C GLU A 73 -11.34 -12.76 14.02
N ALA A 74 -12.29 -13.30 13.26
CA ALA A 74 -13.42 -14.06 13.78
C ALA A 74 -13.13 -15.58 13.94
N THR A 75 -11.92 -16.03 13.62
CA THR A 75 -11.48 -17.43 13.63
C THR A 75 -10.32 -17.63 14.61
#